data_AF-A0AAP5BHY9-F1
#
_entry.id   AF-A0AAP5BHY9-F1
#
_cell.length_a   1.000
_cell.length_b   1.000
_cell.length_c   1.000
_cell.angle_alpha   90.00
_cell.angle_beta   90.00
_cell.angle_gamma   90.00
#
_symmetry.space_group_name_H-M   'P 1'
#
loop_
_entity.id
_entity.type
_entity.pdbx_description
1 polymer ?
#
loop_
_entity_poly.entity_id
_entity_poly.type
_entity_poly.pdbx_seq_one_letter_code
_entity_poly.pdbx_strand_id
1 'polypeptide(L)'
;MKKQPKLIRNTPEEEAAIARGIAADPDTFEPTDEQFAQMKPRGGRPKLAHPKVAVTIRYDAEIVERFRASGEGWQTRMNDALRDWLKTHRA
;
A
#
# COMPACT_ATOMS: atom_id res chain seq x y z
N MET A 1 -17.28 -8.04 13.41
CA MET A 1 -17.24 -7.58 12.00
C MET A 1 -17.35 -6.06 11.99
N LYS A 2 -16.37 -5.33 11.45
CA LYS A 2 -16.51 -3.87 11.30
C LYS A 2 -17.61 -3.59 10.27
N LYS A 3 -18.65 -2.84 10.64
CA LYS A 3 -19.71 -2.42 9.71
C LYS A 3 -19.07 -1.53 8.64
N GLN A 4 -19.30 -1.85 7.37
CA GLN A 4 -18.90 -0.99 6.26
C GLN A 4 -19.60 0.37 6.42
N PRO A 5 -18.91 1.50 6.25
CA PRO A 5 -19.53 2.81 6.31
C PRO A 5 -20.59 2.94 5.19
N LYS A 6 -21.71 3.62 5.50
CA LYS A 6 -22.79 3.84 4.53
C LYS A 6 -22.29 4.79 3.44
N LEU A 7 -22.32 4.35 2.19
CA LEU A 7 -22.06 5.22 1.04
C LEU A 7 -23.18 6.26 0.92
N ILE A 8 -22.83 7.54 1.03
CA ILE A 8 -23.74 8.67 0.80
C ILE A 8 -23.64 9.02 -0.69
N ARG A 9 -24.77 9.02 -1.40
CA ARG A 9 -24.86 9.42 -2.81
C ARG A 9 -25.34 10.87 -2.90
N ASN A 10 -24.83 11.60 -3.87
CA ASN A 10 -25.27 12.96 -4.16
C ASN A 10 -26.76 12.97 -4.59
N THR A 11 -27.43 14.06 -4.27
CA THR A 11 -28.76 14.39 -4.78
C THR A 11 -28.67 14.95 -6.21
N PRO A 12 -29.78 14.96 -6.97
CA PRO A 12 -29.80 15.55 -8.31
C PRO A 12 -29.42 17.04 -8.34
N GLU A 13 -29.74 17.79 -7.28
CA GLU A 13 -29.39 19.21 -7.17
C GLU A 13 -27.88 19.41 -6.99
N GLU A 14 -27.24 18.55 -6.19
CA GLU A 14 -25.80 18.54 -5.99
C GLU A 14 -25.06 18.13 -7.27
N GLU A 15 -25.54 17.10 -7.98
CA GLU A 15 -25.02 16.72 -9.30
C GLU A 15 -25.11 17.87 -10.31
N ALA A 16 -26.25 18.57 -10.35
CA ALA A 16 -26.43 19.73 -11.23
C ALA A 16 -25.50 20.90 -10.86
N ALA A 17 -25.22 21.10 -9.57
CA ALA A 17 -24.27 22.12 -9.12
C ALA A 17 -22.83 21.79 -9.54
N ILE A 18 -22.44 20.52 -9.44
CA ILE A 18 -21.13 20.03 -9.91
C ILE A 18 -21.00 20.22 -11.42
N ALA A 19 -22.00 19.81 -12.20
CA ALA A 19 -22.01 19.95 -13.66
C ALA A 19 -21.89 21.41 -14.13
N ARG A 20 -22.54 22.35 -13.43
CA ARG A 20 -22.37 23.80 -13.71
C ARG A 20 -20.95 24.28 -13.44
N GLY A 21 -20.33 23.81 -12.36
CA GLY A 21 -18.95 24.17 -12.03
C GLY A 21 -17.97 23.67 -13.09
N ILE A 22 -18.14 22.43 -13.52
CA ILE A 22 -17.36 21.81 -14.60
C ILE A 22 -17.52 22.61 -15.90
N ALA A 23 -18.76 22.91 -16.32
CA ALA A 23 -19.02 23.63 -17.57
C ALA A 23 -18.53 25.10 -17.56
N ALA A 24 -18.37 25.71 -16.39
CA ALA A 24 -17.86 27.08 -16.25
C ALA A 24 -16.32 27.17 -16.30
N ASP A 25 -15.61 26.04 -16.15
CA ASP A 25 -14.15 25.99 -16.16
C ASP A 25 -13.62 25.57 -17.55
N PRO A 26 -13.03 26.49 -18.31
CA PRO A 26 -12.50 26.19 -19.65
C PRO A 26 -11.29 25.25 -19.64
N ASP A 27 -10.61 25.06 -18.51
CA ASP A 27 -9.46 24.17 -18.37
C ASP A 27 -9.87 22.75 -17.94
N THR A 28 -11.15 22.54 -17.60
CA THR A 28 -11.63 21.22 -17.20
C THR A 28 -11.68 20.28 -18.42
N PHE A 29 -10.84 19.24 -18.37
CA PHE A 29 -10.86 18.17 -19.35
C PHE A 29 -11.82 17.05 -18.91
N GLU A 30 -12.95 16.93 -19.60
CA GLU A 30 -13.88 15.82 -19.47
C GLU A 30 -13.60 14.77 -20.56
N PRO A 31 -12.90 13.67 -20.26
CA PRO A 31 -12.68 12.62 -21.23
C PRO A 31 -14.01 11.98 -21.64
N THR A 32 -14.19 11.79 -22.95
CA THR A 32 -15.28 10.93 -23.45
C THR A 32 -15.08 9.49 -23.01
N ASP A 33 -16.15 8.69 -23.04
CA ASP A 33 -16.05 7.25 -22.73
C ASP A 33 -15.00 6.53 -23.59
N GLU A 34 -14.87 6.91 -24.86
CA GLU A 34 -13.87 6.38 -25.78
C GLU A 34 -12.44 6.79 -25.38
N GLN A 35 -12.24 8.05 -24.99
CA GLN A 35 -10.95 8.54 -24.51
C GLN A 35 -10.56 7.88 -23.18
N PHE A 36 -11.52 7.73 -22.27
CA PHE A 36 -11.32 7.08 -20.98
C PHE A 36 -10.95 5.60 -21.16
N ALA A 37 -11.62 4.89 -22.08
CA ALA A 37 -11.30 3.50 -22.40
C ALA A 37 -9.88 3.31 -22.97
N GLN A 38 -9.31 4.33 -23.61
CA GLN A 38 -7.94 4.32 -24.15
C GLN A 38 -6.87 4.69 -23.11
N MET A 39 -7.25 5.24 -21.95
CA MET A 39 -6.31 5.57 -20.89
C MET A 39 -5.77 4.30 -20.25
N LYS A 40 -4.51 3.95 -20.54
CA LYS A 40 -3.84 2.87 -19.84
C LYS A 40 -3.54 3.31 -18.40
N PRO A 41 -3.90 2.52 -17.37
CA PRO A 41 -3.46 2.80 -16.03
C PRO A 41 -1.92 2.84 -16.05
N ARG A 42 -1.35 3.95 -15.57
CA ARG A 42 0.09 4.00 -15.25
C ARG A 42 0.32 2.92 -14.21
N GLY A 43 0.87 1.79 -14.64
CA GLY A 43 1.07 0.63 -13.78
C GLY A 43 1.78 1.04 -12.49
N GLY A 44 1.37 0.43 -11.37
CA GLY A 44 2.02 0.66 -10.07
C GLY A 44 3.49 0.23 -10.07
N ARG A 45 4.16 0.43 -8.93
CA ARG A 45 5.54 -0.02 -8.73
C ARG A 45 5.68 -1.50 -9.17
N PRO A 46 6.72 -1.85 -9.96
CA PRO A 46 6.99 -3.23 -10.33
C PRO A 46 7.00 -4.14 -9.11
N LYS A 47 6.36 -5.30 -9.21
CA LYS A 47 6.35 -6.29 -8.12
C LYS A 47 7.77 -6.77 -7.84
N LEU A 48 8.14 -6.87 -6.57
CA LEU A 48 9.39 -7.53 -6.17
C LEU A 48 9.32 -9.02 -6.55
N ALA A 49 10.40 -9.55 -7.13
CA ALA A 49 10.51 -10.98 -7.46
C ALA A 49 10.41 -11.89 -6.21
N HIS A 50 11.01 -11.44 -5.11
CA HIS A 50 11.02 -12.15 -3.84
C HIS A 50 10.66 -11.19 -2.69
N PRO A 51 9.37 -10.93 -2.44
CA PRO A 51 8.95 -10.09 -1.33
C PRO A 51 9.25 -10.78 0.01
N LYS A 52 9.42 -9.99 1.07
CA LYS A 52 9.48 -10.52 2.43
C LYS A 52 8.15 -11.19 2.78
N VAL A 53 8.20 -12.36 3.38
CA VAL A 53 7.00 -13.08 3.86
C VAL A 53 6.72 -12.63 5.30
N ALA A 54 5.51 -12.11 5.54
CA ALA A 54 5.06 -11.79 6.89
C ALA A 54 4.58 -13.07 7.59
N VAL A 55 5.19 -13.39 8.72
CA VAL A 55 4.87 -14.58 9.54
C VAL A 55 4.70 -14.17 10.99
N THR A 56 3.79 -14.83 11.69
CA THR A 56 3.60 -14.65 13.14
C THR A 56 4.43 -15.70 13.87
N ILE A 57 5.55 -15.29 14.46
CA ILE A 57 6.47 -16.16 15.20
C ILE A 57 6.64 -15.59 16.62
N ARG A 58 6.78 -16.48 17.61
CA ARG A 58 7.18 -16.11 18.97
C ARG A 58 8.69 -16.30 19.10
N TYR A 59 9.36 -15.27 19.60
CA TYR A 59 10.79 -15.28 19.95
C TYR A 59 10.93 -15.10 21.45
N ASP A 60 12.04 -15.57 22.02
CA ASP A 60 12.38 -15.28 23.41
C ASP A 60 12.54 -13.78 23.61
N ALA A 61 12.04 -13.29 24.76
CA ALA A 61 12.03 -11.86 25.08
C ALA A 61 13.44 -11.26 25.05
N GLU A 62 14.41 -11.96 25.65
CA GLU A 62 15.80 -11.51 25.72
C GLU A 62 16.41 -11.29 24.33
N ILE A 63 16.12 -12.17 23.37
CA ILE A 63 16.62 -12.05 21.99
C ILE A 63 16.07 -10.77 21.36
N VAL A 64 14.76 -10.55 21.47
CA VAL A 64 14.08 -9.37 20.92
C VAL A 64 14.60 -8.09 21.56
N GLU A 65 14.80 -8.08 22.88
CA GLU A 65 15.34 -6.94 23.63
C GLU A 65 16.76 -6.60 23.19
N ARG A 66 17.65 -7.59 23.07
CA ARG A 66 19.03 -7.40 22.60
C ARG A 66 19.07 -6.77 21.21
N PHE A 67 18.24 -7.25 20.27
CA PHE A 67 18.16 -6.63 18.96
C PHE A 67 17.56 -5.22 19.04
N ARG A 68 16.44 -5.00 19.75
CA ARG A 68 15.86 -3.65 19.89
C ARG A 68 16.84 -2.63 20.46
N ALA A 69 17.66 -3.03 21.43
CA ALA A 69 18.69 -2.17 22.03
C ALA A 69 19.74 -1.68 21.02
N SER A 70 19.91 -2.37 19.88
CA SER A 70 20.79 -1.90 18.81
C SER A 70 20.23 -0.72 17.99
N GLY A 71 19.02 -0.25 18.30
CA GLY A 71 18.43 0.97 17.73
C GLY A 71 17.72 0.76 16.39
N GLU A 72 17.65 1.81 15.58
CA GLU A 72 16.98 1.78 14.28
C GLU A 72 17.53 0.66 13.38
N GLY A 73 16.65 -0.02 12.66
CA GLY A 73 17.02 -1.15 11.79
C GLY A 73 17.25 -2.48 12.52
N TRP A 74 16.89 -2.62 13.79
CA TRP A 74 17.10 -3.87 14.55
C TRP A 74 16.46 -5.10 13.91
N GLN A 75 15.29 -4.96 13.27
CA GLN A 75 14.64 -6.05 12.55
C GLN A 75 15.44 -6.50 11.32
N THR A 76 16.08 -5.55 10.64
CA THR A 76 16.99 -5.85 9.51
C THR A 76 18.20 -6.62 10.00
N ARG A 77 18.84 -6.17 11.09
CA ARG A 77 19.96 -6.90 11.72
C ARG A 77 19.57 -8.30 12.17
N MET A 78 18.38 -8.46 12.76
CA MET A 78 17.85 -9.77 13.14
C MET A 78 17.67 -10.67 11.92
N ASN A 79 17.10 -10.16 10.83
CA ASN A 79 16.95 -10.90 9.59
C ASN A 79 18.31 -11.30 8.99
N ASP A 80 19.31 -10.42 9.03
CA ASP A 80 20.64 -10.70 8.48
C ASP A 80 21.38 -11.75 9.31
N ALA A 81 21.23 -11.73 10.65
CA ALA A 81 21.72 -12.79 11.51
C ALA A 81 21.11 -14.16 11.14
N LEU A 82 19.81 -14.22 10.83
CA LEU A 82 19.17 -15.44 10.34
C LEU A 82 19.71 -15.88 8.97
N ARG A 83 19.99 -14.94 8.06
CA ARG A 83 20.64 -15.28 6.77
C ARG A 83 22.04 -15.86 6.98
N ASP A 84 22.82 -15.27 7.88
CA ASP A 84 24.19 -15.71 8.15
C ASP A 84 24.22 -17.07 8.84
N TRP A 85 23.29 -17.32 9.77
CA TRP A 85 23.09 -18.64 10.35
C TRP A 85 22.82 -19.70 9.28
N LEU A 86 21.95 -19.40 8.30
CA LEU A 86 21.66 -20.30 7.17
C LEU A 86 22.84 -20.56 6.22
N LYS A 87 23.88 -19.71 6.22
CA LYS A 87 25.10 -19.96 5.42
C LYS A 87 26.01 -20.98 6.09
N THR A 88 26.08 -20.96 7.42
CA THR A 88 27.01 -21.77 8.22
C THR A 88 26.37 -23.06 8.73
N HIS A 89 25.04 -23.16 8.75
CA HIS A 89 24.29 -24.31 9.29
C HIS A 89 23.41 -24.97 8.22
N ARG A 90 23.96 -25.15 7.01
CA ARG A 90 23.32 -25.99 6.01
C ARG A 90 23.51 -27.47 6.38
N ALA A 91 22.40 -28.19 6.47
CA ALA A 91 22.39 -29.65 6.40
C ALA A 91 22.61 -30.10 4.95
#